data_AF-A0AAT9HIF3-F1
#
_entry.id   AF-A0AAT9HIF3-F1
#
_cell.length_a   1.000
_cell.length_b   1.000
_cell.length_c   1.000
_cell.angle_alpha   90.00
_cell.angle_beta   90.00
_cell.angle_gamma   90.00
#
_symmetry.space_group_name_H-M   'P 1'
#
loop_
_entity.id
_entity.type
_entity.pdbx_description
1 polymer ?
#
loop_
_entity_poly.entity_id
_entity_poly.type
_entity_poly.pdbx_seq_one_letter_code
_entity_poly.pdbx_strand_id
1 'polypeptide(L)'
;MLVRAPEVGCVSFVGGRDTGAAVATAVADLGKRHILEQEGLNTWGIWNHSDWDTLSAVIPKLFDYGKQRCTAYPRFVVQRRLFDDFLAAYLPAVRTLRVGHPLAVEHPTDPYPRLDFGPVINAAKAKELHDQVAEAVDRGAVPLHRGAPSEARFLPGQDTSAYVQPVTLLNPPLRRRCTTRSRSARSTPSSWSTRRRNYWPP
;
A
#
# COMPACT_ATOMS: atom_id res chain seq x y z
N MET A 1 -13.17 -4.11 -29.19
CA MET A 1 -12.34 -4.17 -27.96
C MET A 1 -10.94 -4.60 -28.36
N LEU A 2 -9.90 -3.83 -28.02
CA LEU A 2 -8.50 -4.08 -28.43
C LEU A 2 -8.07 -5.54 -28.22
N VAL A 3 -8.43 -6.12 -27.07
CA VAL A 3 -8.09 -7.48 -26.65
C VAL A 3 -8.66 -8.57 -27.58
N ARG A 4 -9.80 -8.31 -28.24
CA ARG A 4 -10.48 -9.26 -29.14
C ARG A 4 -10.15 -9.05 -30.61
N ALA A 5 -9.41 -8.00 -30.96
CA ALA A 5 -9.10 -7.67 -32.35
C ALA A 5 -8.35 -8.86 -33.02
N PRO A 6 -8.79 -9.32 -34.21
CA PRO A 6 -8.17 -10.47 -34.88
C PRO A 6 -6.69 -10.22 -35.23
N GLU A 7 -6.31 -8.97 -35.44
CA GLU A 7 -4.94 -8.53 -35.77
C GLU A 7 -3.96 -8.64 -34.59
N VAL A 8 -4.46 -8.75 -33.35
CA VAL A 8 -3.62 -8.81 -32.15
C VAL A 8 -3.16 -10.25 -31.89
N GLY A 9 -1.87 -10.54 -32.07
CA GLY A 9 -1.28 -11.86 -31.82
C GLY A 9 -0.88 -12.16 -30.36
N CYS A 10 -0.79 -11.14 -29.51
CA CYS A 10 -0.41 -11.28 -28.10
C CYS A 10 -0.98 -10.13 -27.26
N VAL A 11 -1.38 -10.41 -26.02
CA VAL A 11 -1.88 -9.41 -25.04
C VAL A 11 -0.95 -9.36 -23.84
N SER A 12 -0.32 -8.21 -23.59
CA SER A 12 0.42 -7.94 -22.36
C SER A 12 -0.33 -6.90 -21.53
N PHE A 13 -0.72 -7.27 -20.31
CA PHE A 13 -1.46 -6.41 -19.39
C PHE A 13 -0.76 -6.33 -18.04
N VAL A 14 -0.57 -5.11 -17.53
CA VAL A 14 -0.07 -4.84 -16.18
C VAL A 14 -1.03 -3.87 -15.52
N GLY A 15 -1.64 -4.26 -14.39
CA GLY A 15 -2.56 -3.36 -13.69
C GLY A 15 -3.38 -3.98 -12.57
N GLY A 16 -4.52 -3.35 -12.29
CA GLY A 16 -5.43 -3.80 -11.23
C GLY A 16 -6.03 -5.17 -11.50
N ARG A 17 -6.30 -5.92 -10.42
CA ARG A 17 -6.79 -7.30 -10.46
C ARG A 17 -8.12 -7.43 -11.17
N ASP A 18 -9.04 -6.50 -10.94
CA ASP A 18 -10.38 -6.53 -11.53
C ASP A 18 -10.31 -6.39 -13.05
N THR A 19 -9.53 -5.42 -13.54
CA THR A 19 -9.29 -5.23 -14.98
C THR A 19 -8.53 -6.43 -15.57
N GLY A 20 -7.50 -6.92 -14.89
CA GLY A 20 -6.76 -8.09 -15.37
C GLY A 20 -7.63 -9.35 -15.45
N ALA A 21 -8.58 -9.54 -14.52
CA ALA A 21 -9.55 -10.64 -14.58
C ALA A 21 -10.52 -10.48 -15.76
N ALA A 22 -10.94 -9.24 -16.06
CA ALA A 22 -11.73 -8.96 -17.25
C ALA A 22 -10.94 -9.24 -18.54
N VAL A 23 -9.66 -8.86 -18.59
CA VAL A 23 -8.76 -9.18 -19.73
C VAL A 23 -8.59 -10.69 -19.86
N ALA A 24 -8.32 -11.41 -18.77
CA ALA A 24 -8.20 -12.86 -18.74
C ALA A 24 -9.45 -13.55 -19.31
N THR A 25 -10.62 -13.10 -18.88
CA THR A 25 -11.91 -13.60 -19.37
C THR A 25 -12.10 -13.31 -20.86
N ALA A 26 -11.69 -12.12 -21.31
CA ALA A 26 -11.85 -11.70 -22.70
C ALA A 26 -10.94 -12.46 -23.68
N VAL A 27 -9.80 -12.98 -23.23
CA VAL A 27 -8.86 -13.76 -24.07
C VAL A 27 -9.02 -15.28 -23.97
N ALA A 28 -9.82 -15.78 -23.02
CA ALA A 28 -9.89 -17.19 -22.67
C ALA A 28 -10.27 -18.12 -23.84
N ASP A 29 -11.14 -17.65 -24.74
CA ASP A 29 -11.66 -18.38 -25.91
C ASP A 29 -10.87 -18.12 -27.20
N LEU A 30 -9.89 -17.22 -27.19
CA LEU A 30 -9.26 -16.71 -28.42
C LEU A 30 -7.98 -17.43 -28.82
N GLY A 31 -7.43 -18.29 -27.96
CA GLY A 31 -6.12 -18.92 -28.18
C GLY A 31 -4.95 -17.94 -28.29
N LYS A 32 -5.14 -16.65 -27.92
CA LYS A 32 -4.10 -15.62 -27.98
C LYS A 32 -3.09 -15.83 -26.85
N ARG A 33 -1.80 -15.70 -27.18
CA ARG A 33 -0.74 -15.60 -26.17
C ARG A 33 -1.02 -14.40 -25.28
N HIS A 34 -0.85 -14.55 -23.97
CA HIS A 34 -1.08 -13.46 -23.04
C HIS A 34 -0.18 -13.53 -21.82
N ILE A 35 0.15 -12.35 -21.29
CA ILE A 35 0.89 -12.13 -20.04
C ILE A 35 0.07 -11.16 -19.20
N LEU A 36 -0.27 -11.55 -17.98
CA LEU A 36 -1.10 -10.77 -17.07
C LEU A 36 -0.36 -10.58 -15.75
N GLU A 37 0.12 -9.36 -15.50
CA GLU A 37 0.69 -8.96 -14.21
C GLU A 37 -0.35 -8.15 -13.45
N GLN A 38 -0.76 -8.66 -12.29
CA GLN A 38 -1.83 -8.08 -11.48
C GLN A 38 -1.33 -7.60 -10.13
N GLU A 39 -2.03 -6.64 -9.53
CA GLU A 39 -1.72 -6.17 -8.18
C GLU A 39 -1.70 -7.31 -7.13
N GLY A 40 -0.66 -7.33 -6.31
CA GLY A 40 -0.47 -8.25 -5.19
C GLY A 40 -0.43 -7.51 -3.85
N LEU A 41 -0.57 -8.26 -2.76
CA LEU A 41 -0.35 -7.74 -1.40
C LEU A 41 0.95 -8.33 -0.85
N ASN A 42 2.09 -7.71 -1.19
CA ASN A 42 3.37 -8.20 -0.72
C ASN A 42 3.52 -8.02 0.79
N THR A 43 4.25 -8.94 1.40
CA THR A 43 4.25 -9.10 2.85
C THR A 43 5.64 -9.39 3.38
N TRP A 44 6.08 -8.64 4.39
CA TRP A 44 7.30 -8.91 5.13
C TRP A 44 7.05 -9.90 6.25
N GLY A 45 7.75 -11.03 6.22
CA GLY A 45 7.78 -11.99 7.32
C GLY A 45 8.93 -11.70 8.28
N ILE A 46 8.66 -11.58 9.58
CA ILE A 46 9.63 -11.31 10.63
C ILE A 46 9.57 -12.46 11.64
N TRP A 47 10.53 -13.38 11.52
CA TRP A 47 10.72 -14.54 12.39
C TRP A 47 12.15 -14.60 12.86
N ASN A 48 12.34 -14.87 14.16
CA ASN A 48 13.67 -14.95 14.79
C ASN A 48 14.58 -13.77 14.42
N HIS A 49 13.98 -12.61 14.18
CA HIS A 49 14.68 -11.42 13.75
C HIS A 49 15.37 -10.74 14.94
N SER A 50 16.56 -10.21 14.71
CA SER A 50 17.40 -9.57 15.73
C SER A 50 18.01 -8.25 15.27
N ASP A 51 18.13 -8.01 13.96
CA ASP A 51 18.75 -6.81 13.40
C ASP A 51 17.72 -5.69 13.17
N TRP A 52 17.28 -5.11 14.29
CA TRP A 52 16.27 -4.06 14.30
C TRP A 52 16.77 -2.73 13.73
N ASP A 53 18.07 -2.43 13.86
CA ASP A 53 18.67 -1.19 13.36
C ASP A 53 18.59 -1.12 11.83
N THR A 54 18.95 -2.22 11.15
CA THR A 54 18.81 -2.32 9.70
C THR A 54 17.36 -2.23 9.27
N LEU A 55 16.42 -2.85 10.01
CA LEU A 55 15.00 -2.75 9.73
C LEU A 55 14.52 -1.30 9.83
N SER A 56 14.83 -0.60 10.93
CA SER A 56 14.48 0.80 11.14
C SER A 56 15.03 1.70 10.03
N ALA A 57 16.26 1.46 9.59
CA ALA A 57 16.89 2.24 8.53
C ALA A 57 16.22 2.07 7.15
N VAL A 58 15.61 0.91 6.87
CA VAL A 58 14.91 0.67 5.59
C VAL A 58 13.46 1.13 5.59
N ILE A 59 12.80 1.26 6.75
CA ILE A 59 11.38 1.62 6.84
C ILE A 59 11.01 2.84 5.99
N PRO A 60 11.74 3.98 6.03
CA PRO A 60 11.37 5.15 5.22
C PRO A 60 11.32 4.85 3.73
N LYS A 61 12.31 4.11 3.20
CA LYS A 61 12.37 3.71 1.77
C LYS A 61 11.21 2.81 1.34
N LEU A 62 10.57 2.11 2.27
CA LEU A 62 9.40 1.29 1.94
C LEU A 62 8.19 2.14 1.53
N PHE A 63 8.22 3.46 1.74
CA PHE A 63 7.17 4.39 1.37
C PHE A 63 7.39 5.08 0.02
N ASP A 64 8.46 4.80 -0.73
CA ASP A 64 8.67 5.44 -2.04
C ASP A 64 7.41 5.35 -2.90
N TYR A 65 7.17 6.41 -3.69
CA TYR A 65 6.00 6.54 -4.56
C TYR A 65 4.64 6.41 -3.82
N GLY A 66 4.62 6.68 -2.51
CA GLY A 66 3.42 6.49 -1.68
C GLY A 66 2.95 5.04 -1.66
N LYS A 67 3.88 4.08 -1.78
CA LYS A 67 3.61 2.64 -1.94
C LYS A 67 2.79 2.26 -3.17
N GLN A 68 2.67 3.12 -4.18
CA GLN A 68 1.98 2.83 -5.44
C GLN A 68 2.88 2.04 -6.42
N ARG A 69 3.47 0.95 -5.94
CA ARG A 69 4.29 0.02 -6.74
C ARG A 69 3.77 -1.41 -6.53
N CYS A 70 3.75 -2.22 -7.59
CA CYS A 70 3.40 -3.64 -7.48
C CYS A 70 4.36 -4.42 -6.58
N THR A 71 5.58 -3.92 -6.39
CA THR A 71 6.62 -4.47 -5.51
C THR A 71 6.65 -3.85 -4.11
N ALA A 72 5.73 -2.92 -3.80
CA ALA A 72 5.65 -2.32 -2.47
C ALA A 72 5.22 -3.37 -1.43
N TYR A 73 5.71 -3.23 -0.20
CA TYR A 73 5.39 -4.11 0.92
C TYR A 73 4.54 -3.37 1.97
N PRO A 74 3.21 -3.34 1.81
CA PRO A 74 2.32 -2.64 2.75
C PRO A 74 1.98 -3.45 4.00
N ARG A 75 2.33 -4.75 4.05
CA ARG A 75 1.98 -5.65 5.17
C ARG A 75 3.21 -6.19 5.87
N PHE A 76 3.24 -6.07 7.20
CA PHE A 76 4.21 -6.75 8.06
C PHE A 76 3.56 -7.91 8.78
N VAL A 77 4.28 -9.01 8.83
CA VAL A 77 3.95 -10.27 9.48
C VAL A 77 5.00 -10.58 10.53
N VAL A 78 4.67 -10.34 11.81
CA VAL A 78 5.61 -10.42 12.93
C VAL A 78 5.31 -11.61 13.83
N GLN A 79 6.34 -12.41 14.13
CA GLN A 79 6.27 -13.44 15.16
C GLN A 79 5.88 -12.81 16.50
N ARG A 80 4.86 -13.38 17.16
CA ARG A 80 4.22 -12.77 18.35
C ARG A 80 5.20 -12.28 19.42
N ARG A 81 6.24 -13.07 19.72
CA ARG A 81 7.25 -12.73 20.75
C ARG A 81 8.13 -11.52 20.39
N LEU A 82 8.18 -11.13 19.12
CA LEU A 82 8.99 -10.03 18.59
C LEU A 82 8.14 -8.77 18.32
N PHE A 83 6.86 -8.80 18.68
CA PHE A 83 5.94 -7.72 18.30
C PHE A 83 6.31 -6.40 18.96
N ASP A 84 6.70 -6.43 20.24
CA ASP A 84 7.09 -5.23 20.98
C ASP A 84 8.39 -4.64 20.44
N ASP A 85 9.41 -5.48 20.20
CA ASP A 85 10.68 -5.06 19.58
C ASP A 85 10.45 -4.48 18.18
N PHE A 86 9.58 -5.10 17.38
CA PHE A 86 9.21 -4.59 16.06
C PHE A 86 8.56 -3.21 16.17
N LEU A 87 7.62 -2.99 17.10
CA LEU A 87 7.00 -1.68 17.25
C LEU A 87 7.99 -0.62 17.72
N ALA A 88 8.91 -0.98 18.62
CA ALA A 88 9.99 -0.10 19.08
C ALA A 88 10.91 0.32 17.92
N ALA A 89 11.17 -0.57 16.96
CA ALA A 89 11.96 -0.26 15.77
C ALA A 89 11.15 0.50 14.68
N TYR A 90 9.91 0.09 14.43
CA TYR A 90 9.10 0.55 13.30
C TYR A 90 8.46 1.93 13.53
N LEU A 91 7.86 2.17 14.70
CA LEU A 91 7.09 3.40 14.93
C LEU A 91 7.96 4.67 14.90
N PRO A 92 9.16 4.69 15.50
CA PRO A 92 10.06 5.85 15.36
C PRO A 92 10.43 6.11 13.90
N ALA A 93 10.74 5.06 13.14
CA ALA A 93 11.13 5.20 11.73
C ALA A 93 9.98 5.66 10.82
N VAL A 94 8.74 5.24 11.08
CA VAL A 94 7.58 5.76 10.33
C VAL A 94 7.31 7.23 10.67
N ARG A 95 7.52 7.65 11.92
CA ARG A 95 7.33 9.04 12.34
C ARG A 95 8.35 10.00 11.70
N THR A 96 9.46 9.51 11.17
CA THR A 96 10.42 10.37 10.45
C THR A 96 10.03 10.67 9.01
N LEU A 97 8.97 10.03 8.50
CA LEU A 97 8.54 10.17 7.11
C LEU A 97 8.11 11.60 6.78
N ARG A 98 8.68 12.15 5.72
CA ARG A 98 8.41 13.48 5.20
C ARG A 98 7.61 13.38 3.92
N VAL A 99 6.41 13.93 3.95
CA VAL A 99 5.50 14.00 2.79
C VAL A 99 5.39 15.45 2.35
N GLY A 100 5.37 15.73 1.06
CA GLY A 100 5.20 17.12 0.61
C GLY A 100 5.40 17.33 -0.88
N HIS A 101 5.38 18.59 -1.29
CA HIS A 101 5.66 18.98 -2.66
C HIS A 101 7.18 19.10 -2.88
N PRO A 102 7.76 18.42 -3.89
CA PRO A 102 9.21 18.37 -4.09
C PRO A 102 9.84 19.72 -4.46
N LEU A 103 9.02 20.68 -4.91
CA LEU A 103 9.46 22.05 -5.22
C LEU A 103 9.01 23.08 -4.18
N ALA A 104 8.51 22.65 -3.01
CA ALA A 104 8.15 23.58 -1.94
C ALA A 104 9.40 24.13 -1.24
N VAL A 105 9.95 25.19 -1.83
CA VAL A 105 11.06 25.99 -1.32
C VAL A 105 10.58 27.40 -0.98
N GLU A 106 11.22 28.05 0.00
CA GLU A 106 10.87 29.43 0.39
C GLU A 106 11.46 30.44 -0.61
N HIS A 107 12.71 30.24 -1.01
CA HIS A 107 13.39 31.02 -2.04
C HIS A 107 13.81 30.16 -3.23
N PRO A 108 13.84 30.70 -4.47
CA PRO A 108 14.24 29.95 -5.67
C PRO A 108 15.66 29.36 -5.63
N THR A 109 16.52 29.90 -4.76
CA THR A 109 17.90 29.45 -4.56
C THR A 109 18.04 28.40 -3.46
N ASP A 110 16.98 28.12 -2.70
CA ASP A 110 17.04 27.16 -1.61
C ASP A 110 17.12 25.73 -2.15
N PRO A 111 17.80 24.82 -1.42
CA PRO A 111 17.78 23.41 -1.78
C PRO A 111 16.37 22.84 -1.69
N TYR A 112 16.03 21.97 -2.65
CA TYR A 112 14.74 21.28 -2.64
C TYR A 112 14.55 20.45 -1.35
N PRO A 113 13.31 20.39 -0.82
CA PRO A 113 13.02 19.62 0.37
C PRO A 113 13.33 18.14 0.15
N ARG A 114 14.03 17.53 1.12
CA ARG A 114 14.19 16.07 1.18
C ARG A 114 12.90 15.46 1.73
N LEU A 115 12.21 14.73 0.86
CA LEU A 115 10.95 14.05 1.14
C LEU A 115 11.12 12.54 0.90
N ASP A 116 10.32 11.74 1.60
CA ASP A 116 10.25 10.29 1.40
C ASP A 116 9.24 9.92 0.30
N PHE A 117 8.15 10.67 0.16
CA PHE A 117 7.22 10.54 -0.96
C PHE A 117 6.34 11.80 -1.15
N GLY A 118 5.75 11.91 -2.34
CA GLY A 118 4.84 12.99 -2.73
C GLY A 118 3.37 12.57 -2.74
N PRO A 119 2.52 13.15 -3.61
CA PRO A 119 1.11 12.78 -3.68
C PRO A 119 0.92 11.36 -4.23
N VAL A 120 -0.24 10.78 -3.95
CA VAL A 120 -0.73 9.63 -4.70
C VAL A 120 -1.24 10.07 -6.08
N ILE A 121 -1.60 9.13 -6.95
CA ILE A 121 -1.87 9.41 -8.38
C ILE A 121 -2.96 10.48 -8.62
N ASN A 122 -3.97 10.55 -7.75
CA ASN A 122 -5.03 11.55 -7.80
C ASN A 122 -5.84 11.61 -6.49
N ALA A 123 -6.70 12.62 -6.38
CA ALA A 123 -7.59 12.84 -5.24
C ALA A 123 -8.57 11.68 -4.98
N ALA A 124 -9.06 11.03 -6.04
CA ALA A 124 -9.98 9.89 -5.90
C ALA A 124 -9.29 8.71 -5.21
N LYS A 125 -8.03 8.44 -5.54
CA LYS A 125 -7.21 7.42 -4.87
C LYS A 125 -6.91 7.80 -3.43
N ALA A 126 -6.59 9.05 -3.15
CA ALA A 126 -6.37 9.53 -1.78
C ALA A 126 -7.62 9.32 -0.92
N LYS A 127 -8.79 9.71 -1.44
CA LYS A 127 -10.08 9.46 -0.80
C LYS A 127 -10.33 7.96 -0.57
N GLU A 128 -10.08 7.12 -1.57
CA GLU A 128 -10.24 5.67 -1.46
C GLU A 128 -9.39 5.09 -0.31
N LEU A 129 -8.13 5.52 -0.18
CA LEU A 129 -7.24 5.09 0.90
C LEU A 129 -7.75 5.56 2.27
N HIS A 130 -8.25 6.79 2.37
CA HIS A 130 -8.85 7.31 3.60
C HIS A 130 -10.10 6.53 4.01
N ASP A 131 -11.00 6.25 3.06
CA ASP A 131 -12.20 5.44 3.28
C ASP A 131 -11.84 4.03 3.76
N GLN A 132 -10.80 3.41 3.18
CA GLN A 132 -10.31 2.10 3.58
C GLN A 132 -9.73 2.09 5.00
N VAL A 133 -8.97 3.12 5.38
CA VAL A 133 -8.46 3.28 6.75
C VAL A 133 -9.62 3.46 7.72
N ALA A 134 -10.60 4.29 7.39
CA ALA A 134 -11.77 4.53 8.23
C ALA A 134 -12.58 3.23 8.42
N GLU A 135 -12.88 2.51 7.34
CA GLU A 135 -13.58 1.22 7.39
C GLU A 135 -12.81 0.18 8.21
N ALA A 136 -11.49 0.11 8.06
CA ALA A 136 -10.68 -0.83 8.82
C ALA A 136 -10.78 -0.56 10.33
N VAL A 137 -10.70 0.71 10.74
CA VAL A 137 -10.80 1.14 12.14
C VAL A 137 -12.20 0.90 12.70
N ASP A 138 -13.25 1.24 11.95
CA ASP A 138 -14.66 0.96 12.30
C ASP A 138 -14.89 -0.53 12.57
N ARG A 139 -14.24 -1.38 11.76
CA ARG A 139 -14.29 -2.84 11.88
C ARG A 139 -13.27 -3.44 12.86
N GLY A 140 -12.64 -2.62 13.71
CA GLY A 140 -11.81 -3.08 14.85
C GLY A 140 -10.30 -3.08 14.62
N ALA A 141 -9.79 -2.47 13.55
CA ALA A 141 -8.35 -2.20 13.42
C ALA A 141 -7.91 -1.17 14.46
N VAL A 142 -6.74 -1.39 15.06
CA VAL A 142 -6.18 -0.46 16.05
C VAL A 142 -5.20 0.49 15.36
N PRO A 143 -5.47 1.81 15.29
CA PRO A 143 -4.53 2.75 14.70
C PRO A 143 -3.32 2.95 15.63
N LEU A 144 -2.13 2.60 15.15
CA LEU A 144 -0.86 2.77 15.88
C LEU A 144 -0.16 4.10 15.55
N HIS A 145 -0.33 4.58 14.32
CA HIS A 145 0.21 5.86 13.88
C HIS A 145 -0.68 6.46 12.78
N ARG A 146 -0.88 7.77 12.84
CA ARG A 146 -1.48 8.59 11.78
C ARG A 146 -0.61 9.84 11.63
N GLY A 147 0.01 10.01 10.46
CA GLY A 147 0.76 11.23 10.16
C GLY A 147 -0.16 12.45 10.06
N ALA A 148 0.40 13.63 10.33
CA ALA A 148 -0.33 14.90 10.28
C ALA A 148 0.14 15.75 9.08
N PRO A 149 -0.77 16.48 8.41
CA PRO A 149 -0.39 17.37 7.29
C PRO A 149 0.51 18.54 7.69
N SER A 150 0.55 18.93 8.98
CA SER A 150 1.33 20.08 9.47
C SER A 150 2.84 19.91 9.32
N GLU A 151 3.31 18.67 9.15
CA GLU A 151 4.74 18.37 8.90
C GLU A 151 5.10 18.44 7.41
N ALA A 152 4.11 18.61 6.54
CA ALA A 152 4.30 18.59 5.10
C ALA A 152 4.54 19.99 4.52
N ARG A 153 5.56 20.10 3.67
CA ARG A 153 5.88 21.33 2.93
C ARG A 153 5.05 21.39 1.66
N PHE A 154 4.21 22.41 1.55
CA PHE A 154 3.36 22.66 0.38
C PHE A 154 3.56 24.08 -0.15
N LEU A 155 3.26 24.29 -1.42
CA LEU A 155 3.22 25.63 -2.01
C LEU A 155 1.95 26.38 -1.55
N PRO A 156 1.99 27.73 -1.45
CA PRO A 156 0.81 28.53 -1.17
C PRO A 156 -0.32 28.25 -2.18
N GLY A 157 -1.54 27.98 -1.70
CA GLY A 157 -2.70 27.70 -2.55
C GLY A 157 -2.67 26.37 -3.30
N GLN A 158 -1.71 25.49 -2.99
CA GLN A 158 -1.59 24.19 -3.64
C GLN A 158 -2.78 23.27 -3.32
N ASP A 159 -3.29 22.58 -4.34
CA ASP A 159 -4.20 21.45 -4.13
C ASP A 159 -3.47 20.30 -3.42
N THR A 160 -3.95 19.94 -2.23
CA THR A 160 -3.42 18.86 -1.40
C THR A 160 -4.31 17.63 -1.37
N SER A 161 -5.40 17.60 -2.16
CA SER A 161 -6.38 16.52 -2.17
C SER A 161 -5.82 15.14 -2.56
N ALA A 162 -4.71 15.11 -3.30
CA ALA A 162 -4.00 13.89 -3.67
C ALA A 162 -2.92 13.47 -2.66
N TYR A 163 -2.74 14.17 -1.54
CA TYR A 163 -1.73 13.81 -0.53
C TYR A 163 -2.33 12.94 0.57
N VAL A 164 -1.59 11.90 0.95
CA VAL A 164 -1.98 10.98 2.02
C VAL A 164 -0.82 10.86 3.00
N GLN A 165 -1.13 10.97 4.28
CA GLN A 165 -0.16 10.79 5.35
C GLN A 165 0.02 9.31 5.69
N PRO A 166 1.21 8.89 6.16
CA PRO A 166 1.43 7.51 6.55
C PRO A 166 0.49 7.10 7.69
N VAL A 167 -0.18 5.96 7.51
CA VAL A 167 -1.04 5.36 8.54
C VAL A 167 -0.54 3.96 8.82
N THR A 168 -0.41 3.62 10.10
CA THR A 168 -0.13 2.25 10.56
C THR A 168 -1.31 1.73 11.34
N LEU A 169 -1.84 0.60 10.90
CA LEU A 169 -2.94 -0.11 11.55
C LEU A 169 -2.44 -1.47 12.05
N LEU A 170 -2.82 -1.82 13.27
CA LEU A 170 -2.67 -3.15 13.85
C LEU A 170 -3.97 -3.93 13.70
N ASN A 171 -3.83 -5.21 13.37
CA ASN A 171 -4.93 -6.15 13.19
C ASN A 171 -6.07 -5.63 12.29
N PRO A 172 -5.79 -5.04 11.12
CA PRO A 172 -6.84 -4.69 10.19
C PRO A 172 -7.68 -5.91 9.81
N PRO A 173 -9.02 -5.79 9.83
CA PRO A 173 -9.93 -6.90 9.72
C PRO A 173 -9.79 -7.55 8.35
N LEU A 174 -9.82 -8.89 8.34
CA LEU A 174 -9.91 -9.64 7.09
C LEU A 174 -11.13 -9.17 6.31
N ARG A 175 -10.94 -8.70 5.08
CA ARG A 175 -12.05 -8.66 4.12
C ARG A 175 -12.38 -10.10 3.77
N ARG A 176 -13.39 -10.69 4.44
CA ARG A 176 -14.06 -11.87 3.91
C ARG A 176 -14.69 -11.45 2.59
N ARG A 177 -14.41 -12.19 1.50
CA ARG A 177 -15.19 -12.05 0.26
C ARG A 177 -16.65 -12.35 0.62
N CYS A 178 -17.50 -11.34 0.70
CA CYS A 178 -18.92 -11.56 0.52
C CYS A 178 -19.15 -11.77 -0.97
N THR A 179 -19.44 -13.01 -1.33
CA THR A 179 -20.29 -13.33 -2.47
C THR A 179 -21.52 -12.42 -2.46
N THR A 180 -21.89 -11.88 -3.63
CA THR A 180 -23.07 -11.05 -3.91
C THR A 180 -23.09 -9.61 -3.36
N ARG A 181 -22.53 -8.65 -4.12
CA ARG A 181 -23.24 -7.52 -4.76
C ARG A 181 -22.24 -6.54 -5.39
N SER A 182 -22.67 -5.92 -6.48
CA SER A 182 -21.91 -5.18 -7.47
C SER A 182 -21.34 -3.83 -7.01
N ARG A 183 -20.35 -3.38 -7.79
CA ARG A 183 -19.83 -2.01 -8.01
C ARG A 183 -18.51 -1.61 -7.31
N SER A 184 -17.56 -1.32 -8.22
CA SER A 184 -16.36 -0.50 -8.16
C SER A 184 -15.25 -0.88 -7.16
N ALA A 185 -14.19 -1.44 -7.76
CA ALA A 185 -12.76 -1.18 -7.52
C ALA A 185 -12.37 -0.73 -6.10
N ARG A 186 -11.72 -1.64 -5.37
CA ARG A 186 -11.05 -1.31 -4.09
C ARG A 186 -9.68 -1.97 -4.07
N SER A 187 -8.65 -1.13 -4.08
CA SER A 187 -7.27 -1.49 -3.78
C SER A 187 -7.14 -1.94 -2.30
N THR A 188 -6.09 -2.67 -1.97
CA THR A 188 -6.08 -3.56 -0.79
C THR A 188 -5.28 -2.96 0.37
N PRO A 189 -5.84 -2.81 1.59
CA PRO A 189 -5.04 -2.63 2.82
C PRO A 189 -4.59 -3.97 3.39
N SER A 190 -3.44 -3.96 4.06
CA SER A 190 -2.83 -5.07 4.80
C SER A 190 -3.81 -5.72 5.80
N SER A 191 -3.70 -7.03 6.06
CA SER A 191 -4.55 -7.79 7.03
C SER A 191 -3.83 -8.98 7.66
N TRP A 192 -4.20 -9.31 8.91
CA TRP A 192 -3.73 -10.46 9.68
C TRP A 192 -4.83 -11.19 10.45
N SER A 193 -4.57 -12.45 10.79
CA SER A 193 -5.36 -13.27 11.71
C SER A 193 -4.41 -14.00 12.66
N THR A 194 -4.61 -13.85 13.97
CA THR A 194 -4.15 -14.80 14.98
C THR A 194 -5.24 -15.86 15.18
N ARG A 195 -5.10 -17.03 14.55
CA ARG A 195 -5.77 -18.25 15.03
C ARG A 195 -4.72 -19.22 15.55
N ARG A 196 -4.90 -19.61 16.82
CA ARG A 196 -4.32 -20.81 17.41
C ARG A 196 -4.63 -21.98 16.48
N ARG A 197 -3.63 -22.48 15.79
CA ARG A 197 -3.63 -23.81 15.19
C ARG A 197 -2.28 -24.40 15.56
N ASN A 198 -2.27 -25.14 16.67
CA ASN A 198 -1.20 -26.06 16.99
C ASN A 198 -1.15 -27.07 15.83
N TYR A 199 -0.15 -26.95 14.97
CA TYR A 199 0.23 -28.03 14.07
C TYR A 199 1.74 -28.19 14.19
N TRP A 200 2.16 -28.89 15.25
CA TRP A 200 3.17 -29.97 15.18
C TRP A 200 3.23 -30.68 16.56
N PRO A 201 3.21 -32.04 16.63
CA PRO A 201 3.75 -32.79 17.77
C PRO A 201 5.27 -32.98 17.61
N PRO A 202 5.98 -33.44 18.65
CA PRO A 202 7.22 -32.86 19.19
C PRO A 202 8.34 -32.55 18.17
#